data_AF-A0A2A2I1H6-F1
#
_entry.id   AF-A0A2A2I1H6-F1
#
_cell.length_a   1.000
_cell.length_b   1.000
_cell.length_c   1.000
_cell.angle_alpha   90.00
_cell.angle_beta   90.00
_cell.angle_gamma   90.00
#
_symmetry.space_group_name_H-M   'P 1'
#
loop_
_entity.id
_entity.type
_entity.pdbx_description
1 polymer ?
#
loop_
_entity_poly.entity_id
_entity_poly.type
_entity_poly.pdbx_seq_one_letter_code
_entity_poly.pdbx_strand_id
1 'polypeptide(L)'
;MNGESLLQAFQAELEKNGFSSRVVWLHYDQMHLTKNTLYVYPTSGFPSDNQVIAAYDKQSPKFECGATVMLVAVSDQESYCTLLVDSFGSDTEMEIEENIYLWANEPYVQNVEFVIGRFQWFLCKRKSPVLSSLDYAFGIEQAYT
;
A
#
# COMPACT_ATOMS: atom_id res chain seq x y z
N MET A 1 14.89 -6.53 10.79
CA MET A 1 15.15 -5.87 9.48
C MET A 1 15.00 -4.36 9.68
N ASN A 2 15.74 -3.51 8.96
CA ASN A 2 15.50 -2.05 8.95
C ASN A 2 14.73 -1.65 7.67
N GLY A 3 14.18 -0.44 7.61
CA GLY A 3 13.33 -0.01 6.50
C GLY A 3 14.05 -0.04 5.15
N GLU A 4 15.34 0.30 5.11
CA GLU A 4 16.14 0.22 3.87
C GLU A 4 16.24 -1.21 3.34
N SER A 5 16.59 -2.17 4.20
CA SER A 5 16.69 -3.59 3.80
C SER A 5 15.34 -4.17 3.40
N LEU A 6 14.25 -3.77 4.07
CA LEU A 6 12.90 -4.15 3.70
C LEU A 6 12.53 -3.67 2.29
N LEU A 7 12.74 -2.38 2.00
CA LEU A 7 12.37 -1.82 0.70
C LEU A 7 13.20 -2.45 -0.42
N GLN A 8 14.48 -2.73 -0.19
CA GLN A 8 15.33 -3.44 -1.15
C GLN A 8 14.83 -4.86 -1.42
N ALA A 9 14.51 -5.61 -0.37
CA ALA A 9 13.97 -6.97 -0.50
C ALA A 9 12.62 -6.97 -1.23
N PHE A 10 11.74 -6.02 -0.89
CA PHE A 10 10.46 -5.85 -1.55
C PHE A 10 10.59 -5.51 -3.04
N GLN A 11 11.49 -4.58 -3.39
CA GLN A 11 11.77 -4.25 -4.79
C GLN A 11 12.30 -5.46 -5.57
N ALA A 12 13.21 -6.23 -4.99
CA ALA A 12 13.72 -7.45 -5.62
C ALA A 12 12.61 -8.49 -5.86
N GLU A 13 11.70 -8.66 -4.91
CA GLU A 13 10.55 -9.55 -5.05
C GLU A 13 9.53 -9.04 -6.08
N LEU A 14 9.27 -7.72 -6.15
CA LEU A 14 8.47 -7.12 -7.22
C LEU A 14 9.07 -7.43 -8.61
N GLU A 15 10.36 -7.19 -8.79
CA GLU A 15 11.08 -7.44 -10.06
C GLU A 15 11.01 -8.92 -10.47
N LYS A 16 11.27 -9.83 -9.53
CA LYS A 16 11.19 -11.28 -9.74
C LYS A 16 9.80 -11.75 -10.21
N ASN A 17 8.76 -11.06 -9.79
CA ASN A 17 7.37 -11.34 -10.17
C ASN A 17 6.91 -10.53 -11.39
N GLY A 18 7.81 -9.81 -12.06
CA GLY A 18 7.52 -9.08 -13.30
C GLY A 18 6.95 -7.68 -13.09
N PHE A 19 6.94 -7.17 -11.84
CA PHE A 19 6.51 -5.82 -11.49
C PHE A 19 7.71 -4.86 -11.48
N SER A 20 8.31 -4.61 -12.64
CA SER A 20 9.46 -3.70 -12.80
C SER A 20 9.08 -2.23 -13.04
N SER A 21 7.79 -1.91 -12.89
CA SER A 21 7.26 -0.56 -13.09
C SER A 21 7.60 0.36 -11.91
N ARG A 22 7.44 1.67 -12.11
CA ARG A 22 7.78 2.66 -11.08
C ARG A 22 6.92 2.46 -9.83
N VAL A 23 7.53 2.40 -8.65
CA VAL A 23 6.79 2.33 -7.38
C VAL A 23 6.17 3.68 -7.03
N VAL A 24 4.88 3.66 -6.69
CA VAL A 24 4.12 4.80 -6.15
C VAL A 24 3.56 4.40 -4.81
N TRP A 25 4.01 5.06 -3.75
CA TRP A 25 3.47 4.83 -2.41
C TRP A 25 2.12 5.52 -2.23
N LEU A 26 1.21 4.83 -1.56
CA LEU A 26 -0.12 5.31 -1.23
C LEU A 26 -0.27 5.36 0.28
N HIS A 27 -0.67 6.53 0.77
CA HIS A 27 -1.11 6.73 2.13
C HIS A 27 -2.60 6.40 2.28
N TYR A 28 -3.04 5.99 3.48
CA TYR A 28 -4.42 5.54 3.71
C TYR A 28 -5.49 6.56 3.26
N ASP A 29 -5.24 7.87 3.43
CA ASP A 29 -6.21 8.90 3.06
C ASP A 29 -6.28 9.19 1.55
N GLN A 30 -5.32 8.66 0.79
CA GLN A 30 -5.17 8.82 -0.65
C GLN A 30 -5.81 7.68 -1.43
N MET A 31 -6.17 6.59 -0.77
CA MET A 31 -6.70 5.42 -1.43
C MET A 31 -8.08 5.05 -0.93
N HIS A 32 -8.91 4.57 -1.84
CA HIS A 32 -10.21 4.03 -1.55
C HIS A 32 -10.47 2.86 -2.48
N LEU A 33 -10.51 1.67 -1.90
CA LEU A 33 -10.69 0.43 -2.63
C LEU A 33 -12.16 0.06 -2.72
N THR A 34 -12.59 -0.26 -3.94
CA THR A 34 -13.88 -0.91 -4.22
C THR A 34 -13.61 -2.25 -4.90
N LYS A 35 -14.67 -3.02 -5.22
CA LYS A 35 -14.54 -4.39 -5.75
C LYS A 35 -13.68 -4.53 -7.00
N ASN A 36 -13.60 -3.51 -7.84
CA ASN A 36 -12.93 -3.56 -9.16
C ASN A 36 -11.98 -2.38 -9.40
N THR A 37 -12.04 -1.36 -8.54
CA THR A 37 -11.39 -0.06 -8.80
C THR A 37 -10.72 0.46 -7.53
N LEU A 38 -9.47 0.86 -7.68
CA LEU A 38 -8.72 1.66 -6.72
C LEU A 38 -8.85 3.13 -7.09
N TYR A 39 -9.50 3.92 -6.23
CA TYR A 39 -9.55 5.36 -6.38
C TYR A 39 -8.36 6.00 -5.66
N VAL A 40 -7.61 6.85 -6.37
CA VAL A 40 -6.42 7.53 -5.86
C VAL A 40 -6.64 9.04 -5.81
N TYR A 41 -6.33 9.67 -4.68
CA TYR A 41 -6.46 11.11 -4.46
C TYR A 41 -5.09 11.79 -4.32
N PRO A 42 -4.46 12.22 -5.43
CA PRO A 42 -3.05 12.63 -5.47
C PRO A 42 -2.78 14.08 -5.04
N THR A 43 -3.80 14.82 -4.58
CA THR A 43 -3.69 16.30 -4.43
C THR A 43 -2.68 16.78 -3.36
N SER A 44 -2.16 15.88 -2.54
CA SER A 44 -1.11 16.12 -1.54
C SER A 44 0.27 15.61 -1.97
N GLY A 45 0.41 15.08 -3.20
CA GLY A 45 1.61 14.36 -3.64
C GLY A 45 1.73 12.98 -3.00
N PHE A 46 2.65 12.13 -3.49
CA PHE A 46 2.86 10.80 -2.95
C PHE A 46 4.02 10.74 -1.94
N PRO A 47 3.99 9.81 -0.99
CA PRO A 47 5.10 9.58 -0.07
C PRO A 47 6.36 9.15 -0.82
N SER A 48 7.51 9.60 -0.33
CA SER A 48 8.83 9.14 -0.79
C SER A 48 9.27 7.89 -0.05
N ASP A 49 10.20 7.13 -0.64
CA ASP A 49 10.82 5.96 0.01
C ASP A 49 11.36 6.30 1.40
N ASN A 50 12.02 7.45 1.56
CA ASN A 50 12.54 7.90 2.86
C ASN A 50 11.45 8.08 3.92
N GLN A 51 10.26 8.54 3.52
CA GLN A 51 9.12 8.67 4.45
C GLN A 51 8.57 7.29 4.83
N VAL A 52 8.55 6.34 3.90
CA VAL A 52 8.12 4.96 4.16
C VAL A 52 9.12 4.23 5.05
N ILE A 53 10.43 4.40 4.81
CA ILE A 53 11.50 3.87 5.67
C ILE A 53 11.35 4.41 7.09
N ALA A 54 11.23 5.73 7.24
CA ALA A 54 11.07 6.35 8.55
C ALA A 54 9.78 5.88 9.28
N ALA A 55 8.69 5.70 8.53
CA ALA A 55 7.45 5.13 9.06
C ALA A 55 7.66 3.69 9.55
N TYR A 56 8.27 2.83 8.72
CA TYR A 56 8.57 1.45 9.07
C TYR A 56 9.45 1.34 10.32
N ASP A 57 10.59 2.03 10.36
CA ASP A 57 11.56 1.92 11.46
C ASP A 57 10.97 2.35 12.80
N LYS A 58 10.06 3.33 12.79
CA LYS A 58 9.39 3.81 14.01
C LYS A 58 8.32 2.84 14.51
N GLN A 59 7.68 2.11 13.61
CA GLN A 59 6.41 1.44 13.89
C GLN A 59 6.58 -0.07 13.99
N SER A 60 7.41 -0.67 13.14
CA SER A 60 7.74 -2.09 13.14
C SER A 60 8.08 -2.64 14.55
N PRO A 61 8.88 -1.95 15.40
CA PRO A 61 9.18 -2.45 16.75
C PRO A 61 7.98 -2.49 17.73
N LYS A 62 6.85 -1.87 17.37
CA LYS A 62 5.65 -1.78 18.22
C LYS A 62 4.64 -2.90 17.95
N PHE A 63 4.83 -3.70 16.91
CA PHE A 63 3.92 -4.76 16.50
C PHE A 63 4.61 -6.12 16.61
N GLU A 64 3.90 -7.13 17.12
CA GLU A 64 4.46 -8.48 17.28
C GLU A 64 4.93 -9.09 15.94
N CYS A 65 4.26 -8.72 14.84
CA CYS A 65 4.54 -9.20 13.49
C CYS A 65 5.23 -8.16 12.58
N GLY A 66 5.65 -7.00 13.12
CA GLY A 66 6.25 -5.92 12.33
C GLY A 66 5.27 -5.20 11.38
N ALA A 67 5.75 -4.14 10.72
CA ALA A 67 4.99 -3.45 9.67
C ALA A 67 5.22 -4.13 8.31
N THR A 68 4.22 -4.13 7.44
CA THR A 68 4.25 -4.91 6.18
C THR A 68 4.17 -4.01 4.96
N VAL A 69 5.03 -4.22 3.95
CA VAL A 69 4.88 -3.57 2.65
C VAL A 69 3.95 -4.39 1.75
N MET A 70 3.08 -3.71 1.00
CA MET A 70 2.04 -4.35 0.18
C MET A 70 1.96 -3.71 -1.21
N LEU A 71 1.87 -4.53 -2.24
CA LEU A 71 1.45 -4.13 -3.59
C LEU A 71 -0.08 -4.11 -3.66
N VAL A 72 -0.67 -2.98 -4.02
CA VAL A 72 -2.13 -2.74 -4.04
C VAL A 72 -2.71 -2.89 -5.44
N ALA A 73 -2.06 -2.29 -6.43
CA ALA A 73 -2.49 -2.31 -7.82
C ALA A 73 -1.30 -2.13 -8.76
N VAL A 74 -1.45 -2.58 -10.00
CA VAL A 74 -0.44 -2.44 -11.04
C VAL A 74 -1.10 -1.82 -12.27
N SER A 75 -0.36 -0.93 -12.92
CA SER A 75 -0.62 -0.42 -14.26
C SER A 75 0.60 -0.68 -15.15
N ASP A 76 0.49 -0.38 -16.44
CA ASP A 76 1.59 -0.53 -17.40
C ASP A 76 2.84 0.30 -17.02
N GLN A 77 2.68 1.36 -16.22
CA GLN A 77 3.76 2.29 -15.89
C GLN A 77 4.12 2.32 -14.40
N GLU A 78 3.20 1.93 -13.53
CA GLU A 78 3.33 2.13 -12.08
C GLU A 78 2.85 0.92 -11.29
N SER A 79 3.56 0.63 -10.20
CA SER A 79 3.18 -0.30 -9.13
C SER A 79 2.76 0.51 -7.91
N TYR A 80 1.49 0.46 -7.57
CA TYR A 80 0.94 1.19 -6.42
C TYR A 80 1.10 0.36 -5.17
N CYS A 81 1.85 0.85 -4.20
CA CYS A 81 2.21 0.14 -2.99
C CYS A 81 1.79 0.91 -1.73
N THR A 82 1.66 0.23 -0.60
CA THR A 82 1.41 0.85 0.70
C THR A 82 2.18 0.14 1.81
N LEU A 83 2.24 0.78 2.98
CA LEU A 83 2.76 0.20 4.21
C LEU A 83 1.59 -0.07 5.14
N LEU A 84 1.46 -1.30 5.62
CA LEU A 84 0.45 -1.77 6.56
C LEU A 84 1.02 -1.81 7.98
N VAL A 85 0.16 -1.48 8.93
CA VAL A 85 0.45 -1.57 10.37
C VAL A 85 0.32 -3.01 10.87
N ASP A 86 -0.64 -3.74 10.31
CA ASP A 86 -0.93 -5.13 10.62
C ASP A 86 -1.51 -5.80 9.36
N SER A 87 -1.25 -7.09 9.15
CA SER A 87 -1.92 -7.87 8.10
C SER A 87 -3.12 -8.59 8.72
N PHE A 88 -4.25 -8.64 8.01
CA PHE A 88 -5.47 -9.22 8.59
C PHE A 88 -5.43 -10.76 8.69
N GLY A 89 -4.32 -11.39 8.28
CA GLY A 89 -4.18 -12.84 8.20
C GLY A 89 -5.29 -13.45 7.35
N SER A 90 -5.68 -12.78 6.25
CA SER A 90 -6.77 -13.29 5.41
C SER A 90 -6.28 -14.48 4.58
N ASP A 91 -7.15 -15.46 4.33
CA ASP A 91 -6.87 -16.66 3.52
C ASP A 91 -6.42 -16.36 2.06
N THR A 92 -6.45 -15.08 1.66
CA THR A 92 -6.00 -14.62 0.34
C THR A 92 -4.61 -13.97 0.37
N GLU A 93 -4.04 -13.69 1.53
CA GLU A 93 -2.71 -13.07 1.69
C GLU A 93 -1.61 -14.14 1.61
N MET A 94 -0.68 -13.98 0.66
CA MET A 94 0.49 -14.84 0.58
C MET A 94 1.68 -14.09 1.17
N GLU A 95 2.12 -14.53 2.35
CA GLU A 95 3.43 -14.17 2.88
C GLU A 95 4.49 -14.84 2.02
N ILE A 96 5.38 -14.05 1.42
CA ILE A 96 6.46 -14.57 0.57
C ILE A 96 7.77 -14.62 1.34
N GLU A 97 7.96 -13.68 2.26
CA GLU A 97 9.05 -13.65 3.23
C GLU A 97 8.55 -12.93 4.49
N GLU A 98 9.26 -13.07 5.62
CA GLU A 98 8.90 -12.41 6.88
C GLU A 98 8.79 -10.89 6.68
N ASN A 99 7.59 -10.33 6.83
CA ASN A 99 7.24 -8.91 6.57
C ASN A 99 7.15 -8.49 5.09
N ILE A 100 7.20 -9.43 4.15
CA ILE A 100 7.03 -9.17 2.71
C ILE A 100 5.84 -9.98 2.20
N TYR A 101 4.75 -9.27 1.94
CA TYR A 101 3.55 -9.85 1.36
C TYR A 101 3.43 -9.34 -0.08
N LEU A 102 3.76 -10.20 -1.05
CA LEU A 102 3.24 -9.97 -2.39
C LEU A 102 1.85 -10.59 -2.46
N TRP A 103 0.87 -9.78 -2.79
CA TRP A 103 -0.46 -10.33 -3.02
C TRP A 103 -0.52 -10.98 -4.39
N ALA A 104 -0.11 -12.25 -4.42
CA ALA A 104 -0.23 -13.13 -5.59
C ALA A 104 -1.43 -14.04 -5.40
N ASN A 105 -2.65 -13.49 -5.46
CA ASN A 105 -3.81 -14.18 -6.03
C ASN A 105 -5.02 -13.22 -6.14
N GLU A 106 -5.40 -12.99 -7.40
CA GLU A 106 -6.61 -12.31 -7.89
C GLU A 106 -6.73 -10.80 -7.61
N PRO A 107 -6.59 -9.93 -8.64
CA PRO A 107 -6.73 -8.50 -8.43
C PRO A 107 -8.19 -8.18 -8.15
N TYR A 108 -8.50 -7.69 -6.95
CA TYR A 108 -9.68 -6.87 -6.74
C TYR A 108 -9.59 -5.56 -7.54
N VAL A 109 -8.41 -5.16 -8.01
CA VAL A 109 -8.23 -3.90 -8.75
C VAL A 109 -7.96 -4.18 -10.21
N GLN A 110 -9.01 -4.11 -11.03
CA GLN A 110 -8.89 -4.10 -12.48
C GLN A 110 -8.57 -2.71 -13.02
N ASN A 111 -8.90 -1.66 -12.25
CA ASN A 111 -8.81 -0.28 -12.69
C ASN A 111 -8.24 0.63 -11.60
N VAL A 112 -7.38 1.57 -11.99
CA VAL A 112 -6.93 2.66 -11.12
C VAL A 112 -7.53 3.97 -11.65
N GLU A 113 -8.24 4.70 -10.79
CA GLU A 113 -8.89 5.97 -11.15
C GLU A 113 -8.40 7.12 -10.28
N PHE A 114 -7.87 8.17 -10.92
CA PHE A 114 -7.43 9.38 -10.22
C PHE A 114 -8.60 10.34 -10.00
N VAL A 115 -8.74 10.80 -8.76
CA VAL A 115 -9.81 11.71 -8.36
C VAL A 115 -9.28 13.13 -8.26
N ILE A 116 -9.86 14.04 -9.05
CA ILE A 116 -9.41 15.43 -9.14
C ILE A 116 -10.28 16.31 -8.24
N GLY A 117 -9.83 16.48 -7.00
CA GLY A 117 -10.39 17.43 -6.04
C GLY A 117 -11.27 16.84 -4.94
N ARG A 118 -11.38 17.59 -3.85
CA ARG A 118 -11.98 17.12 -2.57
C ARG A 118 -13.45 16.70 -2.68
N PHE A 119 -14.24 17.40 -3.49
CA PHE A 119 -15.67 17.07 -3.63
C PHE A 119 -15.89 15.72 -4.32
N GLN A 120 -15.14 15.45 -5.39
CA GLN A 120 -15.18 14.15 -6.07
C GLN A 120 -14.69 13.04 -5.13
N TRP A 121 -13.65 13.32 -4.33
CA TRP A 121 -13.16 12.36 -3.33
C TRP A 121 -14.21 12.00 -2.30
N PHE A 122 -14.92 13.00 -1.78
CA PHE A 122 -16.03 12.78 -0.87
C PHE A 122 -17.13 11.92 -1.50
N LEU A 123 -17.46 12.14 -2.78
CA LEU A 123 -18.42 11.30 -3.50
C LEU A 123 -17.91 9.86 -3.67
N CYS A 124 -16.64 9.66 -3.98
CA CYS A 124 -16.04 8.32 -4.07
C CYS A 124 -16.13 7.57 -2.73
N LYS A 125 -15.87 8.23 -1.60
CA LYS A 125 -15.98 7.61 -0.26
C LYS A 125 -17.39 7.20 0.14
N ARG A 126 -18.42 7.58 -0.62
CA ARG A 126 -19.80 7.09 -0.43
C ARG A 126 -20.05 5.76 -1.13
N LYS A 127 -19.14 5.29 -1.99
CA LYS A 127 -19.21 3.95 -2.57
C LYS A 127 -18.90 2.92 -1.48
N SER A 128 -19.49 1.74 -1.58
CA SER A 128 -19.27 0.67 -0.61
C SER A 128 -17.81 0.20 -0.67
N PRO A 129 -17.04 0.31 0.43
CA PRO A 129 -15.67 -0.18 0.48
C PRO A 129 -15.65 -1.71 0.47
N VAL A 130 -14.52 -2.27 0.04
CA VAL A 130 -14.17 -3.67 0.32
C VAL A 130 -13.48 -3.71 1.68
N LEU A 131 -13.88 -4.63 2.56
CA LEU A 131 -13.11 -4.91 3.77
C LEU A 131 -11.78 -5.56 3.37
N SER A 132 -10.67 -4.91 3.69
CA SER A 132 -9.34 -5.41 3.38
C SER A 132 -8.29 -4.87 4.35
N SER A 133 -7.10 -5.45 4.31
CA SER A 133 -5.96 -5.00 5.13
C SER A 133 -5.55 -3.55 4.85
N LEU A 134 -6.03 -2.94 3.77
CA LEU A 134 -5.82 -1.50 3.50
C LEU A 134 -6.48 -0.59 4.54
N ASP A 135 -7.46 -1.08 5.31
CA ASP A 135 -8.01 -0.34 6.46
C ASP A 135 -6.95 -0.11 7.56
N TYR A 136 -5.85 -0.88 7.53
CA TYR A 136 -4.69 -0.79 8.43
C TYR A 136 -3.48 -0.12 7.77
N ALA A 137 -3.66 0.46 6.58
CA ALA A 137 -2.60 1.18 5.92
C ALA A 137 -2.17 2.41 6.71
N PHE A 138 -0.89 2.73 6.60
CA PHE A 138 -0.24 3.68 7.48
C PHE A 138 -0.74 5.11 7.29
N GLY A 139 -0.89 5.80 8.43
CA GLY A 139 -0.94 7.25 8.51
C GLY A 139 0.45 7.85 8.60
N ILE A 140 1.01 8.47 7.56
CA ILE A 140 2.36 9.07 7.55
C ILE A 140 2.56 10.07 8.68
N GLU A 141 1.49 10.73 9.12
CA GLU A 141 1.50 11.61 10.29
C GLU A 141 1.95 10.88 11.58
N GLN A 142 1.70 9.57 11.68
CA GLN A 142 2.13 8.73 12.80
C GLN A 142 3.67 8.54 12.84
N ALA A 143 4.39 8.85 11.76
CA ALA A 143 5.86 8.90 11.75
C ALA A 143 6.41 10.12 12.50
N TYR A 144 5.62 11.20 12.65
CA TYR A 144 6.09 12.49 13.19
C TYR A 144 5.43 12.92 14.51
N THR A 145 4.42 12.19 15.00
CA THR A 145 3.88 12.28 16.37
C THR A 145 4.49 11.26 17.31
#